data_AF-A0A316G752-F1
#
_entry.id   AF-A0A316G752-F1
#
_cell.length_a   1.000
_cell.length_b   1.000
_cell.length_c   1.000
_cell.angle_alpha   90.00
_cell.angle_beta   90.00
_cell.angle_gamma   90.00
#
_symmetry.space_group_name_H-M   'P 1'
#
loop_
_entity.id
_entity.type
_entity.pdbx_description
1 polymer ?
#
loop_
_entity_poly.entity_id
_entity_poly.type
_entity_poly.pdbx_seq_one_letter_code
_entity_poly.pdbx_strand_id
1 'polypeptide(L)'
;MHVSHTIDLVPNGLWAPDPIRPPHDTCVKSAAFCSKPLEQVVSQAKLHVEDHGNTGHRATRKDFITMLIKGMAALSVTFSLFAIANCAYAQEQTVAEFEGAWAAVHSRRGEQLEVSLEVVRDVGRISFRANNWNPVGSGFCEYVFSAEGLNDIDIFLHRNAMTPDWCPENLTMNFDRTGPNQANLLMNEDTFLENFDVFAQLRPFRPQDAMPEIEGLDILGLTLGASQTEIEVALTDMGFDALIEATRTVGAQDGSWTRESRSYNREGDTIIVSFSSVFAENPVIPTAVAISRDVIISAGEAITAQTIMQSLASKYGETSVYGDVRQYDRTGRLVTSRAQLNDLCPVGPLQEIEFQSNVAVSAVRLTCGPVVSFGVATDFSTGLATRFSVSMIHPDEVWDDFWQVWSASQYTRIRAIYDGITSATSEAPEL
;
A
#
# COMPACT_ATOMS: atom_id res chain seq x y z
N MET A 1 -1.52 23.08 -13.31
CA MET A 1 -0.80 23.39 -12.06
C MET A 1 -1.03 22.20 -11.15
N HIS A 2 0.01 21.50 -10.71
CA HIS A 2 -0.15 20.48 -9.67
C HIS A 2 -0.10 21.17 -8.32
N VAL A 3 -1.19 21.09 -7.57
CA VAL A 3 -1.17 21.32 -6.13
C VAL A 3 -0.64 20.03 -5.53
N SER A 4 0.55 20.07 -4.94
CA SER A 4 1.04 18.97 -4.12
C SER A 4 0.33 19.09 -2.78
N HIS A 5 -0.67 18.23 -2.55
CA HIS A 5 -1.23 18.05 -1.22
C HIS A 5 -0.28 17.18 -0.42
N THR A 6 0.73 17.80 0.18
CA THR A 6 1.39 17.22 1.34
C THR A 6 0.32 17.09 2.41
N ILE A 7 -0.10 15.87 2.73
CA ILE A 7 -0.80 15.61 4.00
C ILE A 7 0.15 16.12 5.09
N ASP A 8 -0.31 17.01 5.98
CA ASP A 8 0.52 17.56 7.06
C ASP A 8 1.08 16.43 7.94
N LEU A 9 2.28 15.96 7.60
CA LEU A 9 3.08 15.06 8.42
C LEU A 9 3.52 15.86 9.64
N VAL A 10 2.78 15.69 10.73
CA VAL A 10 2.90 16.49 11.97
C VAL A 10 4.36 16.57 12.41
N PRO A 11 4.98 17.78 12.41
CA PRO A 11 6.30 17.95 12.97
C PRO A 11 6.20 18.01 14.49
N ASN A 12 6.72 16.98 15.17
CA ASN A 12 7.15 16.97 16.57
C ASN A 12 6.27 17.67 17.64
N GLY A 13 5.53 16.86 18.38
CA GLY A 13 5.58 16.93 19.86
C GLY A 13 4.36 17.43 20.61
N LEU A 14 4.00 16.65 21.66
CA LEU A 14 2.99 16.93 22.71
C LEU A 14 1.55 17.00 22.14
N TRP A 15 0.51 16.53 22.81
CA TRP A 15 0.11 16.70 24.20
C TRP A 15 -0.55 15.42 24.78
N ALA A 16 -0.49 15.25 26.10
CA ALA A 16 -1.27 14.23 26.84
C ALA A 16 -2.69 14.73 27.17
N PRO A 17 -3.61 13.81 27.52
CA PRO A 17 -3.96 13.72 28.95
C PRO A 17 -4.02 12.29 29.53
N ASP A 18 -4.22 12.24 30.86
CA ASP A 18 -4.08 11.09 31.77
C ASP A 18 -5.05 9.89 31.59
N PRO A 19 -4.72 8.70 32.14
CA PRO A 19 -5.43 7.45 31.85
C PRO A 19 -6.71 7.25 32.67
N ILE A 20 -7.80 6.91 31.99
CA ILE A 20 -9.05 6.41 32.60
C ILE A 20 -9.10 4.88 32.44
N ARG A 21 -9.26 4.15 33.55
CA ARG A 21 -9.45 2.69 33.54
C ARG A 21 -10.88 2.33 33.09
N PRO A 22 -11.07 1.32 32.23
CA PRO A 22 -12.37 0.68 32.05
C PRO A 22 -12.61 -0.45 33.08
N PRO A 23 -13.86 -0.70 33.50
CA PRO A 23 -14.26 -1.93 34.17
C PRO A 23 -14.97 -2.92 33.23
N HIS A 24 -14.46 -4.16 33.20
CA HIS A 24 -15.11 -5.47 33.05
C HIS A 24 -16.46 -5.71 32.30
N ASP A 25 -16.45 -6.82 31.53
CA ASP A 25 -17.51 -7.84 31.31
C ASP A 25 -18.77 -7.44 30.48
N THR A 26 -18.98 -7.89 29.21
CA THR A 26 -19.59 -9.19 28.75
C THR A 26 -20.18 -9.01 27.31
N CYS A 27 -20.61 -9.98 26.46
CA CYS A 27 -20.50 -11.46 26.38
C CYS A 27 -20.83 -12.05 24.96
N VAL A 28 -19.95 -12.93 24.45
CA VAL A 28 -20.20 -14.26 23.79
C VAL A 28 -21.43 -14.53 22.86
N LYS A 29 -21.13 -15.16 21.69
CA LYS A 29 -21.98 -15.82 20.62
C LYS A 29 -22.39 -14.90 19.45
N SER A 30 -22.26 -15.30 18.18
CA SER A 30 -22.61 -16.63 17.64
C SER A 30 -21.77 -17.06 16.41
N ALA A 31 -21.46 -18.36 16.30
CA ALA A 31 -20.90 -18.96 15.08
C ALA A 31 -21.59 -20.32 14.81
N ALA A 32 -22.43 -20.40 13.76
CA ALA A 32 -22.91 -21.65 13.16
C ALA A 32 -23.83 -21.38 11.95
N PHE A 33 -23.30 -21.26 10.72
CA PHE A 33 -24.04 -21.58 9.48
C PHE A 33 -23.09 -21.61 8.27
N CYS A 34 -22.53 -22.80 7.96
CA CYS A 34 -22.10 -23.18 6.59
C CYS A 34 -21.52 -24.61 6.57
N SER A 35 -22.30 -25.60 6.14
CA SER A 35 -21.81 -26.87 5.58
C SER A 35 -22.95 -27.80 5.15
N LYS A 36 -23.17 -27.95 3.84
CA LYS A 36 -23.73 -29.17 3.21
C LYS A 36 -23.16 -29.33 1.78
N PRO A 37 -22.76 -30.54 1.34
CA PRO A 37 -22.15 -30.74 0.01
C PRO A 37 -23.18 -30.96 -1.11
N LEU A 38 -22.70 -30.80 -2.34
CA LEU A 38 -23.49 -30.76 -3.58
C LEU A 38 -23.52 -32.13 -4.30
N GLU A 39 -24.42 -33.03 -3.90
CA GLU A 39 -24.39 -34.43 -4.39
C GLU A 39 -25.75 -35.01 -4.86
N GLN A 40 -26.72 -34.17 -5.25
CA GLN A 40 -28.10 -34.62 -5.51
C GLN A 40 -28.71 -34.33 -6.91
N VAL A 41 -27.94 -33.86 -7.89
CA VAL A 41 -28.51 -33.38 -9.18
C VAL A 41 -28.55 -34.44 -10.31
N VAL A 42 -27.82 -35.56 -10.20
CA VAL A 42 -27.70 -36.55 -11.31
C VAL A 42 -28.57 -37.80 -11.10
N SER A 43 -29.90 -37.64 -11.09
CA SER A 43 -30.82 -38.81 -11.08
C SER A 43 -32.17 -38.60 -11.79
N GLN A 44 -32.21 -37.96 -12.97
CA GLN A 44 -33.41 -38.00 -13.82
C GLN A 44 -33.15 -37.70 -15.31
N ALA A 45 -32.84 -38.75 -16.08
CA ALA A 45 -32.91 -38.72 -17.55
C ALA A 45 -33.24 -40.13 -18.09
N LYS A 46 -34.50 -40.35 -18.49
CA LYS A 46 -34.92 -41.53 -19.27
C LYS A 46 -34.95 -41.15 -20.75
N LEU A 47 -34.20 -41.85 -21.60
CA LEU A 47 -34.28 -41.73 -23.04
C LEU A 47 -34.93 -42.99 -23.64
N HIS A 48 -36.01 -42.77 -24.40
CA HIS A 48 -36.68 -43.76 -25.23
C HIS A 48 -36.08 -43.66 -26.65
N VAL A 49 -35.85 -44.79 -27.32
CA VAL A 49 -35.34 -44.81 -28.69
C VAL A 49 -36.11 -45.89 -29.45
N GLU A 50 -36.86 -45.47 -30.47
CA GLU A 50 -37.50 -46.36 -31.44
C GLU A 50 -36.51 -46.73 -32.55
N ASP A 51 -36.66 -47.93 -33.11
CA ASP A 51 -35.66 -48.57 -33.98
C ASP A 51 -36.21 -48.71 -35.41
N HIS A 52 -35.64 -47.96 -36.34
CA HIS A 52 -35.91 -48.04 -37.78
C HIS A 52 -34.57 -48.12 -38.53
N GLY A 53 -34.21 -49.32 -38.96
CA GLY A 53 -32.95 -49.54 -39.68
C GLY A 53 -33.07 -49.30 -41.18
N ASN A 54 -31.96 -48.88 -41.81
CA ASN A 54 -31.25 -49.79 -42.71
C ASN A 54 -29.78 -49.40 -42.94
N THR A 55 -28.93 -50.41 -43.19
CA THR A 55 -27.59 -50.36 -43.83
C THR A 55 -26.61 -49.21 -43.52
N GLY A 56 -25.50 -49.54 -42.83
CA GLY A 56 -24.22 -48.80 -42.94
C GLY A 56 -23.47 -48.63 -41.61
N HIS A 57 -22.40 -49.40 -41.42
CA HIS A 57 -21.46 -49.34 -40.27
C HIS A 57 -22.08 -49.36 -38.85
N ARG A 58 -22.02 -50.52 -38.18
CA ARG A 58 -22.27 -50.63 -36.74
C ARG A 58 -21.11 -50.00 -35.94
N ALA A 59 -21.20 -48.71 -35.66
CA ALA A 59 -20.71 -48.20 -34.38
C ALA A 59 -21.49 -48.92 -33.26
N THR A 60 -20.81 -49.39 -32.22
CA THR A 60 -21.52 -50.10 -31.14
C THR A 60 -22.29 -49.08 -30.29
N ARG A 61 -23.33 -49.54 -29.59
CA ARG A 61 -24.07 -48.71 -28.61
C ARG A 61 -23.14 -48.09 -27.56
N LYS A 62 -22.00 -48.73 -27.30
CA LYS A 62 -20.93 -48.26 -26.40
C LYS A 62 -20.17 -47.06 -26.97
N ASP A 63 -19.94 -47.02 -28.28
CA ASP A 63 -19.23 -45.93 -28.95
C ASP A 63 -20.10 -44.67 -29.02
N PHE A 64 -21.40 -44.81 -29.32
CA PHE A 64 -22.34 -43.69 -29.33
C PHE A 64 -22.54 -43.10 -27.92
N ILE A 65 -22.67 -43.94 -26.89
CA ILE A 65 -22.72 -43.49 -25.49
C ILE A 65 -21.41 -42.81 -25.08
N THR A 66 -20.25 -43.33 -25.47
CA THR A 66 -18.95 -42.72 -25.17
C THR A 66 -18.79 -41.36 -25.87
N MET A 67 -19.29 -41.22 -27.10
CA MET A 67 -19.27 -39.96 -27.84
C MET A 67 -20.23 -38.92 -27.23
N LEU A 68 -21.43 -39.33 -26.78
CA LEU A 68 -22.36 -38.46 -26.06
C LEU A 68 -21.83 -38.01 -24.70
N ILE A 69 -21.19 -38.90 -23.93
CA ILE A 69 -20.56 -38.55 -22.65
C ILE A 69 -19.41 -37.56 -22.86
N LYS A 70 -18.54 -37.79 -23.87
CA LYS A 70 -17.44 -36.87 -24.18
C LYS A 70 -17.92 -35.53 -24.75
N GLY A 71 -18.99 -35.53 -25.57
CA GLY A 71 -19.61 -34.31 -26.10
C GLY A 71 -20.29 -33.47 -25.03
N MET A 72 -21.05 -34.09 -24.12
CA MET A 72 -21.70 -33.38 -23.02
C MET A 72 -20.71 -32.93 -21.94
N ALA A 73 -19.59 -33.64 -21.72
CA ALA A 73 -18.51 -33.17 -20.86
C ALA A 73 -17.83 -31.88 -21.40
N ALA A 74 -17.65 -31.77 -22.72
CA ALA A 74 -17.08 -30.55 -23.32
C ALA A 74 -18.04 -29.34 -23.25
N LEU A 75 -19.35 -29.57 -23.34
CA LEU A 75 -20.38 -28.53 -23.25
C LEU A 75 -20.73 -28.13 -21.81
N SER A 76 -20.61 -29.03 -20.82
CA SER A 76 -20.82 -28.66 -19.41
C SER A 76 -19.66 -27.85 -18.84
N VAL A 77 -18.41 -28.17 -19.19
CA VAL A 77 -17.23 -27.40 -18.75
C VAL A 77 -17.26 -25.96 -19.29
N THR A 78 -17.71 -25.74 -20.53
CA THR A 78 -17.80 -24.39 -21.11
C THR A 78 -18.96 -23.56 -20.54
N PHE A 79 -20.13 -24.16 -20.25
CA PHE A 79 -21.22 -23.44 -19.58
C PHE A 79 -20.92 -23.13 -18.10
N SER A 80 -20.22 -24.01 -17.39
CA SER A 80 -19.78 -23.74 -16.01
C SER A 80 -18.76 -22.59 -15.94
N LEU A 81 -17.85 -22.47 -16.92
CA LEU A 81 -16.87 -21.37 -16.95
C LEU A 81 -17.53 -19.99 -17.17
N PHE A 82 -18.59 -19.89 -17.99
CA PHE A 82 -19.32 -18.63 -18.16
C PHE A 82 -20.26 -18.28 -17.00
N ALA A 83 -20.82 -19.28 -16.31
CA ALA A 83 -21.65 -19.05 -15.12
C ALA A 83 -20.82 -18.64 -13.90
N ILE A 84 -19.62 -19.20 -13.72
CA ILE A 84 -18.72 -18.85 -12.59
C ILE A 84 -18.07 -17.48 -12.81
N ALA A 85 -17.78 -17.07 -14.06
CA ALA A 85 -17.21 -15.76 -14.35
C ALA A 85 -18.13 -14.58 -13.96
N ASN A 86 -19.44 -14.74 -14.06
CA ASN A 86 -20.41 -13.67 -13.75
C ASN A 86 -20.96 -13.69 -12.32
N CYS A 87 -20.63 -14.70 -11.50
CA CYS A 87 -20.98 -14.72 -10.07
C CYS A 87 -19.84 -14.24 -9.15
N ALA A 88 -18.71 -13.83 -9.70
CA ALA A 88 -17.55 -13.34 -8.93
C ALA A 88 -17.55 -11.81 -8.69
N TYR A 89 -18.44 -11.04 -9.35
CA TYR A 89 -18.55 -9.57 -9.22
C TYR A 89 -19.73 -9.12 -8.35
N ALA A 90 -20.06 -9.92 -7.35
CA ALA A 90 -20.77 -9.50 -6.16
C ALA A 90 -20.00 -10.02 -4.94
N GLN A 91 -18.70 -9.70 -4.86
CA GLN A 91 -18.03 -9.68 -3.56
C GLN A 91 -18.83 -8.70 -2.69
N GLU A 92 -19.15 -9.11 -1.47
CA GLU A 92 -19.35 -8.15 -0.39
C GLU A 92 -18.09 -7.30 -0.39
N GLN A 93 -18.22 -6.03 -0.78
CA GLN A 93 -17.11 -5.10 -0.72
C GLN A 93 -16.66 -5.11 0.75
N THR A 94 -15.42 -5.49 1.00
CA THR A 94 -14.91 -5.54 2.38
C THR A 94 -14.34 -4.19 2.74
N VAL A 95 -14.34 -3.81 4.02
CA VAL A 95 -13.84 -2.50 4.48
C VAL A 95 -12.39 -2.24 4.01
N ALA A 96 -11.59 -3.31 3.88
CA ALA A 96 -10.24 -3.29 3.29
C ALA A 96 -10.17 -2.80 1.83
N GLU A 97 -11.27 -2.82 1.07
CA GLU A 97 -11.34 -2.29 -0.29
C GLU A 97 -11.52 -0.76 -0.33
N PHE A 98 -11.83 -0.12 0.81
CA PHE A 98 -12.02 1.33 0.94
C PHE A 98 -10.82 2.00 1.60
N GLU A 99 -10.01 1.22 2.33
CA GLU A 99 -8.86 1.72 3.05
C GLU A 99 -7.94 2.57 2.18
N GLY A 100 -7.62 3.76 2.69
CA GLY A 100 -6.76 4.73 2.04
C GLY A 100 -7.03 6.17 2.46
N ALA A 101 -6.11 7.04 2.08
CA ALA A 101 -6.34 8.47 1.97
C ALA A 101 -6.65 8.80 0.50
N TRP A 102 -7.81 9.36 0.25
CA TRP A 102 -8.37 9.69 -1.05
C TRP A 102 -8.61 11.19 -1.13
N ALA A 103 -8.34 11.80 -2.29
CA ALA A 103 -8.53 13.24 -2.47
C ALA A 103 -9.11 13.58 -3.85
N ALA A 104 -9.87 14.68 -3.90
CA ALA A 104 -10.31 15.33 -5.13
C ALA A 104 -10.19 16.86 -4.99
N VAL A 105 -9.95 17.55 -6.10
CA VAL A 105 -9.96 19.01 -6.17
C VAL A 105 -10.76 19.46 -7.39
N HIS A 106 -11.91 20.05 -7.15
CA HIS A 106 -12.78 20.62 -8.18
C HIS A 106 -12.54 22.13 -8.24
N SER A 107 -12.23 22.66 -9.42
CA SER A 107 -11.92 24.08 -9.62
C SER A 107 -12.75 24.66 -10.77
N ARG A 108 -13.47 25.75 -10.53
CA ARG A 108 -14.27 26.45 -11.56
C ARG A 108 -14.21 27.97 -11.37
N ARG A 109 -13.74 28.73 -12.38
CA ARG A 109 -13.80 30.21 -12.42
C ARG A 109 -13.35 30.99 -11.16
N GLY A 110 -12.38 30.47 -10.39
CA GLY A 110 -11.89 31.09 -9.15
C GLY A 110 -12.56 30.56 -7.87
N GLU A 111 -13.52 29.65 -8.02
CA GLU A 111 -14.05 28.78 -6.99
C GLU A 111 -13.23 27.47 -6.93
N GLN A 112 -13.01 26.93 -5.74
CA GLN A 112 -12.36 25.64 -5.52
C GLN A 112 -13.06 24.88 -4.38
N LEU A 113 -13.24 23.58 -4.56
CA LEU A 113 -13.70 22.64 -3.52
C LEU A 113 -12.70 21.49 -3.46
N GLU A 114 -12.08 21.32 -2.29
CA GLU A 114 -11.20 20.21 -1.98
C GLU A 114 -11.98 19.19 -1.15
N VAL A 115 -11.86 17.90 -1.50
CA VAL A 115 -12.44 16.79 -0.76
C VAL A 115 -11.29 15.89 -0.32
N SER A 116 -11.24 15.54 0.96
CA SER A 116 -10.28 14.58 1.50
C SER A 116 -11.00 13.55 2.38
N LEU A 117 -10.83 12.28 2.04
CA LEU A 117 -11.43 11.12 2.69
C LEU A 117 -10.32 10.19 3.19
N GLU A 118 -10.35 9.83 4.46
CA GLU A 118 -9.50 8.81 5.05
C GLU A 118 -10.38 7.68 5.55
N VAL A 119 -10.11 6.44 5.13
CA VAL A 119 -10.73 5.22 5.66
C VAL A 119 -9.62 4.32 6.15
N VAL A 120 -9.73 3.87 7.40
CA VAL A 120 -8.74 3.00 8.03
C VAL A 120 -9.46 2.05 8.99
N ARG A 121 -9.43 0.75 8.70
CA ARG A 121 -10.21 -0.27 9.39
C ARG A 121 -11.69 0.16 9.44
N ASP A 122 -12.37 -0.12 10.56
CA ASP A 122 -13.78 0.16 10.85
C ASP A 122 -14.16 1.64 10.97
N VAL A 123 -13.25 2.61 10.77
CA VAL A 123 -13.57 4.04 10.87
C VAL A 123 -13.04 4.87 9.71
N GLY A 124 -13.68 6.02 9.49
CA GLY A 124 -13.19 6.99 8.54
C GLY A 124 -13.55 8.44 8.89
N ARG A 125 -12.98 9.33 8.07
CA ARG A 125 -13.07 10.78 8.19
C ARG A 125 -13.20 11.38 6.81
N ILE A 126 -14.20 12.23 6.59
CA ILE A 126 -14.35 12.99 5.34
C ILE A 126 -14.34 14.48 5.65
N SER A 127 -13.67 15.26 4.79
CA SER A 127 -13.58 16.70 4.94
C SER A 127 -13.74 17.41 3.61
N PHE A 128 -14.37 18.59 3.67
CA PHE A 128 -14.66 19.45 2.54
C PHE A 128 -14.11 20.84 2.85
N ARG A 129 -13.26 21.37 1.97
CA ARG A 129 -12.77 22.76 2.05
C ARG A 129 -13.26 23.54 0.84
N ALA A 130 -14.17 24.47 1.09
CA ALA A 130 -14.67 25.39 0.08
C ALA A 130 -13.85 26.69 0.09
N ASN A 131 -13.39 27.13 -1.08
CA ASN A 131 -12.77 28.44 -1.30
C ASN A 131 -13.59 29.16 -2.40
N ASN A 132 -14.35 30.18 -2.03
CA ASN A 132 -15.27 30.93 -2.89
C ASN A 132 -16.30 30.06 -3.67
N TRP A 133 -16.63 28.87 -3.18
CA TRP A 133 -17.55 27.92 -3.83
C TRP A 133 -19.00 28.41 -3.77
N ASN A 134 -19.62 28.72 -4.90
CA ASN A 134 -21.00 29.21 -4.94
C ASN A 134 -22.00 28.05 -4.71
N PRO A 135 -22.97 28.13 -3.78
CA PRO A 135 -23.41 29.30 -2.98
C PRO A 135 -22.79 29.45 -1.59
N VAL A 136 -21.93 28.52 -1.18
CA VAL A 136 -21.32 28.40 0.16
C VAL A 136 -20.36 29.54 0.54
N GLY A 137 -19.63 30.10 -0.42
CA GLY A 137 -18.49 30.98 -0.16
C GLY A 137 -17.25 30.20 0.26
N SER A 138 -16.66 30.54 1.41
CA SER A 138 -15.43 29.89 1.91
C SER A 138 -15.64 29.34 3.31
N GLY A 139 -15.24 28.09 3.52
CA GLY A 139 -15.38 27.42 4.82
C GLY A 139 -14.81 26.01 4.82
N PHE A 140 -15.04 25.31 5.93
CA PHE A 140 -14.58 23.93 6.11
C PHE A 140 -15.61 23.12 6.92
N CYS A 141 -15.84 21.89 6.50
CA CYS A 141 -16.57 20.87 7.27
C CYS A 141 -15.71 19.61 7.37
N GLU A 142 -15.65 18.99 8.53
CA GLU A 142 -15.06 17.67 8.73
C GLU A 142 -16.01 16.80 9.54
N TYR A 143 -16.15 15.56 9.10
CA TYR A 143 -17.02 14.55 9.66
C TYR A 143 -16.25 13.27 9.92
N VAL A 144 -16.75 12.44 10.83
CA VAL A 144 -16.27 11.09 11.10
C VAL A 144 -17.42 10.09 11.03
N PHE A 145 -17.10 8.84 10.72
CA PHE A 145 -18.10 7.78 10.52
C PHE A 145 -17.52 6.40 10.84
N SER A 146 -18.41 5.44 11.08
CA SER A 146 -18.06 4.02 11.07
C SER A 146 -18.11 3.50 9.63
N ALA A 147 -17.10 2.71 9.23
CA ALA A 147 -17.04 2.01 7.97
C ALA A 147 -17.62 0.57 8.07
N GLU A 148 -18.24 0.20 9.21
CA GLU A 148 -18.93 -1.08 9.41
C GLU A 148 -20.27 -1.15 8.64
N GLY A 149 -20.17 -1.23 7.31
CA GLY A 149 -21.32 -1.18 6.40
C GLY A 149 -21.13 -0.08 5.38
N LEU A 150 -21.45 -0.36 4.12
CA LEU A 150 -20.99 0.45 2.97
C LEU A 150 -22.11 1.09 2.15
N ASN A 151 -23.36 0.84 2.58
CA ASN A 151 -24.55 1.51 2.07
C ASN A 151 -25.11 2.32 3.24
N ASP A 152 -25.46 3.58 3.00
CA ASP A 152 -26.05 4.49 3.98
C ASP A 152 -25.23 4.65 5.27
N ILE A 153 -23.96 5.04 5.11
CA ILE A 153 -23.07 5.39 6.23
C ILE A 153 -23.62 6.62 6.96
N ASP A 154 -23.88 6.47 8.27
CA ASP A 154 -24.18 7.60 9.16
C ASP A 154 -22.90 8.40 9.45
N ILE A 155 -22.91 9.67 9.05
CA ILE A 155 -21.75 10.57 9.10
C ILE A 155 -21.98 11.68 10.14
N PHE A 156 -21.11 11.76 11.14
CA PHE A 156 -21.24 12.70 12.26
C PHE A 156 -20.34 13.93 12.05
N LEU A 157 -20.92 15.14 12.13
CA LEU A 157 -20.16 16.39 12.05
C LEU A 157 -19.22 16.53 13.25
N HIS A 158 -17.91 16.54 12.99
CA HIS A 158 -16.88 16.72 14.03
C HIS A 158 -16.56 18.21 14.24
N ARG A 159 -16.33 18.96 13.15
CA ARG A 159 -16.00 20.39 13.22
C ARG A 159 -16.37 21.13 11.95
N ASN A 160 -16.73 22.39 12.10
CA ASN A 160 -16.91 23.33 10.99
C ASN A 160 -16.13 24.63 11.25
N ALA A 161 -15.97 25.46 10.22
CA ALA A 161 -15.33 26.77 10.34
C ALA A 161 -15.80 27.79 9.28
N MET A 162 -15.70 29.06 9.65
CA MET A 162 -16.02 30.28 8.87
C MET A 162 -17.50 30.49 8.55
N THR A 163 -18.15 29.50 7.95
CA THR A 163 -19.58 29.50 7.64
C THR A 163 -20.16 28.17 8.13
N PRO A 164 -20.74 28.09 9.34
CA PRO A 164 -21.26 26.82 9.88
C PRO A 164 -22.44 26.26 9.06
N ASP A 165 -23.31 27.16 8.58
CA ASP A 165 -24.64 26.88 8.04
C ASP A 165 -24.69 26.05 6.74
N TRP A 166 -23.55 25.75 6.11
CA TRP A 166 -23.51 24.89 4.91
C TRP A 166 -23.12 23.44 5.18
N CYS A 167 -22.58 23.13 6.36
CA CYS A 167 -22.24 21.75 6.72
C CYS A 167 -23.53 20.96 6.96
N PRO A 168 -23.94 20.01 6.09
CA PRO A 168 -25.20 19.30 6.30
C PRO A 168 -25.13 18.46 7.58
N GLU A 169 -26.09 18.65 8.49
CA GLU A 169 -26.16 17.87 9.73
C GLU A 169 -26.39 16.38 9.46
N ASN A 170 -27.14 16.07 8.40
CA ASN A 170 -27.33 14.73 7.87
C ASN A 170 -26.60 14.64 6.52
N LEU A 171 -25.43 14.00 6.51
CA LEU A 171 -24.71 13.65 5.29
C LEU A 171 -24.73 12.13 5.13
N THR A 172 -25.06 11.66 3.94
CA THR A 172 -24.96 10.24 3.56
C THR A 172 -24.12 10.17 2.29
N MET A 173 -23.18 9.23 2.24
CA MET A 173 -22.35 9.00 1.07
C MET A 173 -22.28 7.50 0.74
N ASN A 174 -22.14 7.19 -0.53
CA ASN A 174 -21.73 5.86 -1.00
C ASN A 174 -20.38 5.98 -1.71
N PHE A 175 -19.51 4.98 -1.55
CA PHE A 175 -18.20 4.92 -2.18
C PHE A 175 -18.20 3.80 -3.23
N ASP A 176 -17.96 4.13 -4.50
CA ASP A 176 -17.88 3.16 -5.59
C ASP A 176 -16.45 3.09 -6.14
N ARG A 177 -15.77 1.95 -5.94
CA ARG A 177 -14.36 1.79 -6.35
C ARG A 177 -14.24 1.47 -7.83
N THR A 178 -14.07 2.52 -8.64
CA THR A 178 -13.90 2.42 -10.10
C THR A 178 -12.52 1.93 -10.54
N GLY A 179 -11.51 1.92 -9.66
CA GLY A 179 -10.17 1.43 -10.00
C GLY A 179 -9.21 1.22 -8.82
N PRO A 180 -7.94 0.84 -9.09
CA PRO A 180 -6.96 0.60 -8.04
C PRO A 180 -6.62 1.88 -7.25
N ASN A 181 -6.61 3.03 -7.93
CA ASN A 181 -6.29 4.35 -7.34
C ASN A 181 -7.41 5.38 -7.60
N GLN A 182 -8.62 4.93 -7.91
CA GLN A 182 -9.77 5.75 -8.33
C GLN A 182 -11.05 5.20 -7.68
N ALA A 183 -11.91 6.10 -7.24
CA ALA A 183 -13.25 5.81 -6.75
C ALA A 183 -14.17 7.02 -6.93
N ASN A 184 -15.46 6.79 -6.87
CA ASN A 184 -16.47 7.83 -6.95
C ASN A 184 -17.14 7.96 -5.58
N LEU A 185 -17.19 9.18 -5.03
CA LEU A 185 -18.03 9.48 -3.88
C LEU A 185 -19.37 9.99 -4.39
N LEU A 186 -20.42 9.23 -4.11
CA LEU A 186 -21.80 9.57 -4.45
C LEU A 186 -22.45 10.21 -3.23
N MET A 187 -22.88 11.46 -3.35
CA MET A 187 -23.53 12.22 -2.28
C MET A 187 -25.04 12.14 -2.42
N ASN A 188 -25.78 12.32 -1.32
CA ASN A 188 -27.24 12.43 -1.36
C ASN A 188 -27.68 13.68 -2.17
N GLU A 189 -28.73 13.52 -3.01
CA GLU A 189 -29.30 14.55 -3.88
C GLU A 189 -29.83 15.78 -3.10
N ASP A 190 -30.15 15.63 -1.82
CA ASP A 190 -30.59 16.71 -0.93
C ASP A 190 -29.45 17.67 -0.49
N THR A 191 -28.21 17.45 -0.94
CA THR A 191 -27.05 18.30 -0.62
C THR A 191 -26.58 19.13 -1.83
N PHE A 192 -25.89 20.24 -1.57
CA PHE A 192 -25.26 21.04 -2.65
C PHE A 192 -23.96 20.40 -3.19
N LEU A 193 -23.53 19.27 -2.61
CA LEU A 193 -22.31 18.56 -2.98
C LEU A 193 -22.60 17.67 -4.20
N GLU A 194 -21.88 17.91 -5.29
CA GLU A 194 -21.92 17.06 -6.48
C GLU A 194 -21.18 15.72 -6.20
N ASN A 195 -21.34 14.73 -7.07
CA ASN A 195 -20.55 13.50 -6.99
C ASN A 195 -19.07 13.79 -7.33
N PHE A 196 -18.13 13.15 -6.63
CA PHE A 196 -16.70 13.42 -6.74
C PHE A 196 -15.90 12.20 -7.22
N ASP A 197 -15.11 12.37 -8.28
CA ASP A 197 -14.07 11.41 -8.65
C ASP A 197 -12.86 11.62 -7.70
N VAL A 198 -12.67 10.72 -6.74
CA VAL A 198 -11.54 10.75 -5.79
C VAL A 198 -10.42 9.82 -6.21
N PHE A 199 -9.19 10.24 -5.93
CA PHE A 199 -7.99 9.49 -6.27
C PHE A 199 -7.20 9.14 -5.02
N ALA A 200 -6.74 7.89 -4.93
CA ALA A 200 -5.92 7.43 -3.80
C ALA A 200 -4.59 8.21 -3.77
N GLN A 201 -4.39 8.99 -2.71
CA GLN A 201 -3.11 9.57 -2.31
C GLN A 201 -2.27 8.52 -1.59
N LEU A 202 -2.91 7.69 -0.77
CA LEU A 202 -2.33 6.56 -0.05
C LEU A 202 -3.39 5.45 0.08
N ARG A 203 -2.97 4.20 0.16
CA ARG A 203 -3.84 3.02 0.40
C ARG A 203 -2.97 1.83 0.82
N PRO A 204 -3.54 0.70 1.29
CA PRO A 204 -2.79 -0.52 1.49
C PRO A 204 -1.99 -0.90 0.24
N PHE A 205 -0.78 -1.42 0.47
CA PHE A 205 -0.08 -2.21 -0.53
C PHE A 205 -0.87 -3.52 -0.77
N ARG A 206 -0.85 -4.04 -2.00
CA ARG A 206 -1.61 -5.25 -2.35
C ARG A 206 -0.71 -6.16 -3.20
N PRO A 207 -0.89 -7.49 -3.16
CA PRO A 207 -0.05 -8.41 -3.94
C PRO A 207 -0.06 -8.13 -5.45
N GLN A 208 -1.16 -7.63 -6.02
CA GLN A 208 -1.21 -7.22 -7.43
C GLN A 208 -0.45 -5.91 -7.76
N ASP A 209 -0.06 -5.14 -6.74
CA ASP A 209 0.85 -4.01 -6.89
C ASP A 209 2.32 -4.41 -6.68
N ALA A 210 2.64 -5.67 -6.38
CA ALA A 210 4.02 -6.13 -6.24
C ALA A 210 4.74 -6.19 -7.59
N MET A 211 6.02 -5.82 -7.63
CA MET A 211 6.83 -6.02 -8.84
C MET A 211 7.43 -7.43 -8.93
N PRO A 212 7.80 -7.89 -10.13
CA PRO A 212 8.73 -9.02 -10.26
C PRO A 212 10.08 -8.69 -9.60
N GLU A 213 10.71 -9.72 -9.05
CA GLU A 213 12.11 -9.67 -8.62
C GLU A 213 13.04 -9.30 -9.79
N ILE A 214 14.03 -8.45 -9.53
CA ILE A 214 15.01 -7.99 -10.52
C ILE A 214 16.29 -8.81 -10.34
N GLU A 215 16.59 -9.69 -11.29
CA GLU A 215 17.74 -10.59 -11.23
C GLU A 215 19.07 -9.81 -11.02
N GLY A 216 19.85 -10.21 -10.01
CA GLY A 216 21.13 -9.57 -9.66
C GLY A 216 21.03 -8.22 -8.94
N LEU A 217 19.83 -7.79 -8.55
CA LEU A 217 19.62 -6.57 -7.76
C LEU A 217 19.78 -6.86 -6.25
N ASP A 218 21.02 -7.11 -5.85
CA ASP A 218 21.40 -7.45 -4.48
C ASP A 218 22.58 -6.59 -3.98
N ILE A 219 22.82 -6.59 -2.66
CA ILE A 219 24.10 -6.18 -2.07
C ILE A 219 24.72 -7.39 -1.36
N LEU A 220 25.72 -8.03 -1.97
CA LEU A 220 26.36 -9.26 -1.46
C LEU A 220 25.39 -10.44 -1.27
N GLY A 221 24.42 -10.60 -2.17
CA GLY A 221 23.33 -11.57 -2.07
C GLY A 221 22.18 -11.14 -1.17
N LEU A 222 22.29 -10.02 -0.46
CA LEU A 222 21.22 -9.48 0.37
C LEU A 222 20.21 -8.72 -0.50
N THR A 223 18.95 -9.14 -0.44
CA THR A 223 17.81 -8.57 -1.16
C THR A 223 16.86 -7.84 -0.22
N LEU A 224 16.04 -6.94 -0.76
CA LEU A 224 14.97 -6.29 -0.02
C LEU A 224 13.75 -7.21 0.06
N GLY A 225 12.92 -7.05 1.09
CA GLY A 225 11.85 -8.00 1.43
C GLY A 225 12.30 -9.29 2.12
N ALA A 226 13.60 -9.62 2.08
CA ALA A 226 14.16 -10.73 2.86
C ALA A 226 13.94 -10.50 4.37
N SER A 227 13.63 -11.57 5.10
CA SER A 227 13.39 -11.49 6.54
C SER A 227 14.67 -11.15 7.30
N GLN A 228 14.52 -10.54 8.48
CA GLN A 228 15.65 -10.24 9.36
C GLN A 228 16.54 -11.47 9.64
N THR A 229 15.94 -12.66 9.83
CA THR A 229 16.70 -13.89 10.08
C THR A 229 17.51 -14.34 8.86
N GLU A 230 16.98 -14.21 7.64
CA GLU A 230 17.72 -14.55 6.41
C GLU A 230 18.91 -13.61 6.20
N ILE A 231 18.70 -12.31 6.44
CA ILE A 231 19.74 -11.28 6.40
C ILE A 231 20.84 -11.55 7.43
N GLU A 232 20.47 -11.83 8.69
CA GLU A 232 21.42 -12.10 9.79
C GLU A 232 22.24 -13.37 9.54
N VAL A 233 21.62 -14.44 9.03
CA VAL A 233 22.33 -15.68 8.64
C VAL A 233 23.30 -15.41 7.48
N ALA A 234 22.86 -14.76 6.40
CA ALA A 234 23.71 -14.48 5.25
C ALA A 234 24.92 -13.59 5.61
N LEU A 235 24.72 -12.59 6.48
CA LEU A 235 25.80 -11.73 6.99
C LEU A 235 26.79 -12.50 7.87
N THR A 236 26.29 -13.37 8.75
CA THR A 236 27.12 -14.21 9.62
C THR A 236 27.95 -15.20 8.81
N ASP A 237 27.36 -15.86 7.80
CA ASP A 237 28.06 -16.78 6.90
C ASP A 237 29.12 -16.07 6.05
N MET A 238 28.94 -14.78 5.75
CA MET A 238 29.95 -13.92 5.11
C MET A 238 31.00 -13.38 6.09
N GLY A 239 30.90 -13.65 7.39
CA GLY A 239 31.83 -13.19 8.41
C GLY A 239 31.70 -11.70 8.77
N PHE A 240 30.48 -11.14 8.71
CA PHE A 240 30.18 -9.82 9.28
C PHE A 240 29.66 -9.97 10.71
N ASP A 241 30.28 -9.25 11.65
CA ASP A 241 29.82 -9.20 13.04
C ASP A 241 28.79 -8.08 13.24
N ALA A 242 27.75 -8.34 14.05
CA ALA A 242 26.74 -7.35 14.39
C ALA A 242 27.28 -6.28 15.34
N LEU A 243 27.25 -5.02 14.91
CA LEU A 243 27.61 -3.86 15.72
C LEU A 243 26.41 -3.38 16.54
N ILE A 244 26.13 -4.07 17.65
CA ILE A 244 24.98 -3.79 18.52
C ILE A 244 24.94 -2.31 18.97
N GLU A 245 26.09 -1.72 19.31
CA GLU A 245 26.19 -0.30 19.71
C GLU A 245 25.87 0.70 18.59
N ALA A 246 25.94 0.26 17.33
CA ALA A 246 25.57 1.03 16.15
C ALA A 246 24.18 0.68 15.60
N THR A 247 23.40 -0.14 16.33
CA THR A 247 21.98 -0.33 16.08
C THR A 247 21.20 0.90 16.54
N ARG A 248 20.20 1.30 15.75
CA ARG A 248 19.33 2.44 16.03
C ARG A 248 17.88 2.05 15.91
N THR A 249 17.11 2.28 16.97
CA THR A 249 15.67 2.04 17.02
C THR A 249 14.92 3.36 16.99
N VAL A 250 13.90 3.44 16.15
CA VAL A 250 12.90 4.53 16.09
C VAL A 250 11.54 3.92 16.39
N GLY A 251 10.62 4.64 17.00
CA GLY A 251 9.28 4.12 17.29
C GLY A 251 8.31 5.22 17.68
N ALA A 252 7.04 4.84 17.84
CA ALA A 252 6.03 5.74 18.39
C ALA A 252 6.28 6.03 19.87
N GLN A 253 5.85 7.21 20.34
CA GLN A 253 5.97 7.61 21.75
C GLN A 253 5.13 6.75 22.70
N ASP A 254 4.05 6.15 22.20
CA ASP A 254 3.18 5.22 22.92
C ASP A 254 3.69 3.76 22.89
N GLY A 255 4.77 3.47 22.14
CA GLY A 255 5.31 2.13 21.96
C GLY A 255 4.48 1.21 21.05
N SER A 256 3.50 1.73 20.31
CA SER A 256 2.64 0.95 19.41
C SER A 256 3.42 0.23 18.29
N TRP A 257 4.51 0.85 17.81
CA TRP A 257 5.45 0.25 16.86
C TRP A 257 6.89 0.71 17.08
N THR A 258 7.83 -0.13 16.64
CA THR A 258 9.28 0.15 16.60
C THR A 258 9.90 -0.35 15.32
N ARG A 259 10.93 0.34 14.83
CA ARG A 259 11.68 0.02 13.61
C ARG A 259 13.17 0.14 13.85
N GLU A 260 13.95 -0.83 13.38
CA GLU A 260 15.40 -0.90 13.64
C GLU A 260 16.23 -0.73 12.36
N SER A 261 17.33 0.02 12.48
CA SER A 261 18.47 -0.09 11.58
C SER A 261 19.62 -0.76 12.32
N ARG A 262 20.06 -1.94 11.86
CA ARG A 262 21.21 -2.68 12.41
C ARG A 262 22.43 -2.48 11.53
N SER A 263 23.59 -2.34 12.16
CA SER A 263 24.88 -2.22 11.49
C SER A 263 25.70 -3.49 11.71
N TYR A 264 26.43 -3.91 10.69
CA TYR A 264 27.29 -5.10 10.70
C TYR A 264 28.62 -4.74 10.07
N ASN A 265 29.75 -5.25 10.55
CA ASN A 265 31.06 -4.86 10.07
C ASN A 265 32.02 -6.04 9.92
N ARG A 266 32.92 -5.93 8.94
CA ARG A 266 34.06 -6.81 8.70
C ARG A 266 35.20 -5.99 8.12
N GLU A 267 36.22 -5.70 8.93
CA GLU A 267 37.49 -5.09 8.49
C GLU A 267 37.35 -3.80 7.64
N GLY A 268 36.40 -2.91 7.98
CA GLY A 268 36.16 -1.66 7.25
C GLY A 268 35.12 -1.76 6.12
N ASP A 269 34.58 -2.94 5.86
CA ASP A 269 33.36 -3.20 5.10
C ASP A 269 32.16 -3.17 6.08
N THR A 270 31.24 -2.23 5.92
CA THR A 270 30.08 -2.05 6.81
C THR A 270 28.79 -2.23 6.05
N ILE A 271 27.92 -3.12 6.51
CA ILE A 271 26.54 -3.27 6.03
C ILE A 271 25.60 -2.62 7.03
N ILE A 272 24.67 -1.80 6.55
CA ILE A 272 23.58 -1.24 7.37
C ILE A 272 22.27 -1.70 6.75
N VAL A 273 21.46 -2.41 7.52
CA VAL A 273 20.13 -2.86 7.10
C VAL A 273 19.08 -2.17 7.96
N SER A 274 18.13 -1.50 7.31
CA SER A 274 16.91 -1.01 7.96
C SER A 274 15.79 -2.01 7.68
N PHE A 275 15.12 -2.42 8.75
CA PHE A 275 14.01 -3.35 8.69
C PHE A 275 12.67 -2.62 8.75
N SER A 276 11.58 -3.28 8.38
CA SER A 276 10.20 -2.78 8.55
C SER A 276 9.79 -2.74 10.03
N SER A 277 8.69 -2.03 10.30
CA SER A 277 8.20 -1.79 11.64
C SER A 277 7.55 -3.01 12.26
N VAL A 278 7.90 -3.30 13.51
CA VAL A 278 7.28 -4.32 14.36
C VAL A 278 6.23 -3.65 15.24
N PHE A 279 5.00 -4.19 15.22
CA PHE A 279 3.87 -3.68 16.00
C PHE A 279 3.68 -4.49 17.29
N ALA A 280 3.42 -3.81 18.40
CA ALA A 280 3.34 -4.45 19.72
C ALA A 280 2.21 -5.51 19.81
N GLU A 281 1.09 -5.27 19.14
CA GLU A 281 -0.09 -6.14 19.15
C GLU A 281 -0.05 -7.24 18.07
N ASN A 282 0.81 -7.10 17.06
CA ASN A 282 0.96 -8.05 15.96
C ASN A 282 2.43 -8.13 15.51
N PRO A 283 3.28 -8.86 16.26
CA PRO A 283 4.70 -8.98 15.96
C PRO A 283 4.93 -9.90 14.74
N VAL A 284 4.90 -9.30 13.56
CA VAL A 284 5.41 -9.90 12.32
C VAL A 284 6.93 -9.93 12.32
N ILE A 285 7.52 -10.90 11.60
CA ILE A 285 8.97 -10.94 11.37
C ILE A 285 9.30 -9.78 10.42
N PRO A 286 10.17 -8.83 10.81
CA PRO A 286 10.42 -7.66 9.98
C PRO A 286 11.34 -8.01 8.80
N THR A 287 11.13 -7.30 7.69
CA THR A 287 11.77 -7.47 6.37
C THR A 287 12.72 -6.33 6.07
N ALA A 288 13.73 -6.55 5.22
CA ALA A 288 14.67 -5.49 4.83
C ALA A 288 14.01 -4.47 3.89
N VAL A 289 13.74 -3.25 4.39
CA VAL A 289 13.18 -2.13 3.61
C VAL A 289 14.25 -1.31 2.89
N ALA A 290 15.47 -1.27 3.46
CA ALA A 290 16.64 -0.63 2.85
C ALA A 290 17.94 -1.31 3.29
N ILE A 291 18.86 -1.52 2.35
CA ILE A 291 20.20 -2.09 2.60
C ILE A 291 21.24 -1.11 2.08
N SER A 292 22.34 -0.98 2.82
CA SER A 292 23.51 -0.22 2.39
C SER A 292 24.79 -0.95 2.71
N ARG A 293 25.79 -0.74 1.87
CA ARG A 293 27.17 -1.15 2.09
C ARG A 293 28.08 0.05 1.96
N ASP A 294 29.04 0.14 2.86
CA ASP A 294 30.03 1.20 2.94
C ASP A 294 31.39 0.58 3.21
N VAL A 295 32.30 0.69 2.24
CA VAL A 295 33.60 0.02 2.26
C VAL A 295 34.70 1.06 2.26
N ILE A 296 35.53 1.04 3.31
CA ILE A 296 36.80 1.76 3.36
C ILE A 296 37.81 0.95 2.55
N ILE A 297 38.40 1.57 1.52
CA ILE A 297 39.39 0.92 0.66
C ILE A 297 40.76 1.19 1.26
N SER A 298 41.52 0.14 1.50
CA SER A 298 42.86 0.26 2.04
C SER A 298 43.82 0.82 1.00
N ALA A 299 44.77 1.65 1.42
CA ALA A 299 45.75 2.26 0.52
C ALA A 299 46.64 1.22 -0.22
N GLY A 300 46.67 -0.03 0.23
CA GLY A 300 47.39 -1.13 -0.40
C GLY A 300 46.66 -1.79 -1.58
N GLU A 301 45.34 -1.61 -1.72
CA GLU A 301 44.56 -2.23 -2.81
C GLU A 301 44.69 -1.49 -4.14
N ALA A 302 45.08 -0.21 -4.12
CA ALA A 302 45.37 0.61 -5.30
C ALA A 302 44.27 0.62 -6.40
N ILE A 303 43.00 0.53 -6.00
CA ILE A 303 41.85 0.53 -6.92
C ILE A 303 41.52 1.97 -7.34
N THR A 304 41.25 2.18 -8.64
CA THR A 304 40.80 3.49 -9.14
C THR A 304 39.29 3.66 -9.00
N ALA A 305 38.83 4.89 -8.83
CA ALA A 305 37.39 5.19 -8.80
C ALA A 305 36.66 4.73 -10.07
N GLN A 306 37.30 4.86 -11.22
CA GLN A 306 36.75 4.43 -12.51
C GLN A 306 36.51 2.92 -12.55
N THR A 307 37.41 2.12 -11.97
CA THR A 307 37.24 0.66 -11.86
C THR A 307 36.00 0.31 -11.04
N ILE A 308 35.79 0.99 -9.90
CA ILE A 308 34.61 0.77 -9.05
C ILE A 308 33.34 1.18 -9.79
N MET A 309 33.31 2.36 -10.41
CA MET A 309 32.15 2.82 -11.19
C MET A 309 31.83 1.90 -12.37
N GLN A 310 32.84 1.32 -13.02
CA GLN A 310 32.64 0.30 -14.05
C GLN A 310 32.07 -1.00 -13.48
N SER A 311 32.54 -1.48 -12.32
CA SER A 311 31.98 -2.65 -11.65
C SER A 311 30.52 -2.43 -11.20
N LEU A 312 30.22 -1.25 -10.62
CA LEU A 312 28.86 -0.85 -10.27
C LEU A 312 27.96 -0.76 -11.50
N ALA A 313 28.44 -0.18 -12.60
CA ALA A 313 27.70 -0.11 -13.86
C ALA A 313 27.51 -1.48 -14.53
N SER A 314 28.47 -2.40 -14.37
CA SER A 314 28.32 -3.77 -14.86
C SER A 314 27.32 -4.60 -14.06
N LYS A 315 27.02 -4.21 -12.80
CA LYS A 315 26.04 -4.90 -11.95
C LYS A 315 24.65 -4.27 -12.02
N TYR A 316 24.56 -2.96 -11.80
CA TYR A 316 23.30 -2.22 -11.70
C TYR A 316 22.95 -1.43 -12.98
N GLY A 317 23.73 -1.61 -14.05
CA GLY A 317 23.52 -0.96 -15.35
C GLY A 317 24.10 0.46 -15.48
N GLU A 318 23.98 1.02 -16.68
CA GLU A 318 24.68 2.25 -17.09
C GLU A 318 24.22 3.52 -16.36
N THR A 319 25.07 4.55 -16.42
CA THR A 319 24.85 5.85 -15.77
C THR A 319 23.59 6.55 -16.28
N SER A 320 22.63 6.74 -15.37
CA SER A 320 21.42 7.54 -15.65
C SER A 320 21.75 9.03 -15.69
N VAL A 321 20.81 9.86 -16.17
CA VAL A 321 20.91 11.34 -16.11
C VAL A 321 21.12 11.87 -14.67
N TYR A 322 20.85 11.08 -13.62
CA TYR A 322 21.08 11.44 -12.22
C TYR A 322 22.49 11.10 -11.71
N GLY A 323 23.40 10.64 -12.57
CA GLY A 323 24.77 10.32 -12.20
C GLY A 323 24.84 9.06 -11.34
N ASP A 324 25.05 9.23 -10.05
CA ASP A 324 25.34 8.14 -9.10
C ASP A 324 24.08 7.43 -8.57
N VAL A 325 23.01 7.42 -9.37
CA VAL A 325 21.73 6.75 -9.07
C VAL A 325 21.30 5.89 -10.25
N ARG A 326 20.83 4.67 -9.96
CA ARG A 326 20.01 3.82 -10.84
C ARG A 326 18.59 3.81 -10.31
N GLN A 327 17.65 4.07 -11.19
CA GLN A 327 16.23 4.00 -10.88
C GLN A 327 15.60 3.02 -11.86
N TYR A 328 14.85 2.06 -11.34
CA TYR A 328 14.14 1.08 -12.15
C TYR A 328 12.67 1.47 -12.27
N ASP A 329 11.99 1.03 -13.32
CA ASP A 329 10.53 1.12 -13.39
C ASP A 329 9.85 -0.08 -12.71
N ARG A 330 8.52 -0.06 -12.65
CA ARG A 330 7.69 -1.12 -12.06
C ARG A 330 7.81 -2.49 -12.74
N THR A 331 8.47 -2.58 -13.90
CA THR A 331 8.76 -3.82 -14.63
C THR A 331 10.20 -4.31 -14.47
N GLY A 332 11.01 -3.60 -13.67
CA GLY A 332 12.42 -3.91 -13.46
C GLY A 332 13.37 -3.37 -14.54
N ARG A 333 12.89 -2.52 -15.45
CA ARG A 333 13.71 -1.90 -16.48
C ARG A 333 14.43 -0.66 -15.92
N LEU A 334 15.73 -0.55 -16.18
CA LEU A 334 16.51 0.63 -15.84
C LEU A 334 16.03 1.88 -16.61
N VAL A 335 15.76 2.95 -15.86
CA VAL A 335 15.40 4.28 -16.36
C VAL A 335 16.68 5.10 -16.55
N THR A 336 17.07 5.37 -17.80
CA THR A 336 18.34 6.05 -18.10
C THR A 336 18.20 7.55 -18.37
N SER A 337 16.98 8.07 -18.56
CA SER A 337 16.75 9.49 -18.88
C SER A 337 15.53 10.11 -18.17
N ARG A 338 15.49 11.45 -18.07
CA ARG A 338 14.36 12.17 -17.47
C ARG A 338 13.04 11.98 -18.23
N ALA A 339 13.10 11.85 -19.56
CA ALA A 339 11.93 11.55 -20.39
C ALA A 339 11.36 10.18 -20.02
N GLN A 340 12.20 9.13 -20.06
CA GLN A 340 11.81 7.79 -19.62
C GLN A 340 11.28 7.76 -18.18
N LEU A 341 11.82 8.57 -17.26
CA LEU A 341 11.27 8.62 -15.90
C LEU A 341 9.83 9.13 -15.88
N ASN A 342 9.53 10.19 -16.63
CA ASN A 342 8.17 10.72 -16.71
C ASN A 342 7.21 9.72 -17.40
N ASP A 343 7.69 8.96 -18.38
CA ASP A 343 6.89 8.02 -19.17
C ASP A 343 6.66 6.67 -18.45
N LEU A 344 7.68 6.13 -17.76
CA LEU A 344 7.68 4.80 -17.12
C LEU A 344 7.35 4.86 -15.62
N CYS A 345 7.66 5.98 -14.96
CA CYS A 345 7.31 6.26 -13.57
C CYS A 345 6.53 7.58 -13.47
N PRO A 346 5.35 7.68 -14.11
CA PRO A 346 4.54 8.90 -14.10
C PRO A 346 4.21 9.32 -12.66
N VAL A 347 4.15 10.63 -12.43
CA VAL A 347 3.61 11.17 -11.18
C VAL A 347 2.11 10.87 -11.18
N GLY A 348 1.72 9.84 -10.42
CA GLY A 348 0.32 9.43 -10.25
C GLY A 348 -0.39 10.25 -9.17
N PRO A 349 -1.64 9.87 -8.84
CA PRO A 349 -2.32 10.42 -7.67
C PRO A 349 -1.73 9.95 -6.35
N LEU A 350 -1.06 8.79 -6.33
CA LEU A 350 -0.34 8.28 -5.16
C LEU A 350 0.82 9.23 -4.82
N GLN A 351 0.89 9.66 -3.57
CA GLN A 351 1.93 10.57 -3.10
C GLN A 351 3.32 9.90 -3.08
N GLU A 352 4.38 10.69 -3.19
CA GLU A 352 5.73 10.21 -2.88
C GLU A 352 5.83 10.02 -1.36
N ILE A 353 6.33 8.87 -0.91
CA ILE A 353 6.52 8.60 0.53
C ILE A 353 7.90 9.09 0.95
N GLU A 354 7.97 10.04 1.88
CA GLU A 354 9.23 10.39 2.52
C GLU A 354 9.70 9.25 3.43
N PHE A 355 10.73 8.53 2.99
CA PHE A 355 11.37 7.48 3.75
C PHE A 355 12.68 8.00 4.34
N GLN A 356 12.68 8.22 5.66
CA GLN A 356 13.89 8.45 6.44
C GLN A 356 14.35 7.13 7.07
N SER A 357 15.52 6.67 6.64
CA SER A 357 16.32 5.65 7.33
C SER A 357 17.59 6.28 7.91
N ASN A 358 18.34 5.50 8.68
CA ASN A 358 19.67 5.92 9.14
C ASN A 358 20.73 5.97 8.02
N VAL A 359 20.38 5.51 6.82
CA VAL A 359 21.25 5.48 5.63
C VAL A 359 20.93 6.62 4.66
N ALA A 360 19.64 6.87 4.43
CA ALA A 360 19.15 7.81 3.44
C ALA A 360 17.83 8.44 3.86
N VAL A 361 17.66 9.72 3.53
CA VAL A 361 16.37 10.39 3.40
C VAL A 361 16.06 10.42 1.91
N SER A 362 14.93 9.85 1.50
CA SER A 362 14.53 9.85 0.09
C SER A 362 13.01 9.92 -0.04
N ALA A 363 12.51 10.72 -0.99
CA ALA A 363 11.13 10.66 -1.42
C ALA A 363 10.98 9.50 -2.42
N VAL A 364 10.24 8.47 -2.01
CA VAL A 364 10.10 7.21 -2.74
C VAL A 364 8.85 7.27 -3.62
N ARG A 365 9.06 7.13 -4.93
CA ARG A 365 7.98 7.12 -5.92
C ARG A 365 7.35 5.74 -6.01
N LEU A 366 6.12 5.61 -5.49
CA LEU A 366 5.34 4.37 -5.51
C LEU A 366 4.98 3.90 -6.93
N THR A 367 4.95 4.81 -7.91
CA THR A 367 4.75 4.51 -9.33
C THR A 367 6.03 4.03 -10.03
N CYS A 368 7.13 3.87 -9.30
CA CYS A 368 8.44 3.51 -9.82
C CYS A 368 8.96 2.24 -9.14
N GLY A 369 10.07 1.70 -9.64
CA GLY A 369 10.77 0.57 -9.05
C GLY A 369 11.89 0.98 -8.08
N PRO A 370 12.72 0.01 -7.67
CA PRO A 370 13.87 0.21 -6.80
C PRO A 370 14.78 1.36 -7.21
N VAL A 371 15.46 1.91 -6.21
CA VAL A 371 16.50 2.92 -6.38
C VAL A 371 17.78 2.38 -5.77
N VAL A 372 18.84 2.35 -6.57
CA VAL A 372 20.21 2.07 -6.11
C VAL A 372 21.01 3.36 -6.23
N SER A 373 21.60 3.82 -5.13
CA SER A 373 22.47 5.00 -5.10
C SER A 373 23.88 4.59 -4.72
N PHE A 374 24.90 5.30 -5.20
CA PHE A 374 26.31 5.04 -4.88
C PHE A 374 27.06 6.32 -4.57
N GLY A 375 28.22 6.16 -3.94
CA GLY A 375 29.22 7.20 -3.81
C GLY A 375 30.61 6.58 -3.89
N VAL A 376 31.55 7.24 -4.55
CA VAL A 376 32.95 6.82 -4.57
C VAL A 376 33.81 8.02 -4.17
N ALA A 377 34.47 7.91 -3.02
CA ALA A 377 35.41 8.92 -2.55
C ALA A 377 36.82 8.62 -3.08
N THR A 378 37.57 9.67 -3.40
CA THR A 378 38.91 9.55 -3.95
C THR A 378 39.92 10.37 -3.17
N ASP A 379 41.16 9.91 -3.18
CA ASP A 379 42.30 10.75 -2.85
C ASP A 379 42.63 11.63 -4.08
N PHE A 380 42.43 12.94 -3.94
CA PHE A 380 42.70 13.92 -4.99
C PHE A 380 44.16 13.95 -5.48
N SER A 381 45.12 13.47 -4.68
CA SER A 381 46.54 13.48 -5.03
C SER A 381 46.97 12.29 -5.89
N THR A 382 46.27 11.14 -5.79
CA THR A 382 46.59 9.91 -6.51
C THR A 382 45.51 9.45 -7.49
N GLY A 383 44.27 9.92 -7.36
CA GLY A 383 43.10 9.44 -8.11
C GLY A 383 42.60 8.06 -7.67
N LEU A 384 43.20 7.46 -6.64
CA LEU A 384 42.78 6.19 -6.07
C LEU A 384 41.51 6.37 -5.26
N ALA A 385 40.67 5.33 -5.25
CA ALA A 385 39.48 5.31 -4.42
C ALA A 385 39.85 5.01 -2.97
N THR A 386 39.28 5.76 -2.03
CA THR A 386 39.51 5.61 -0.59
C THR A 386 38.30 5.02 0.14
N ARG A 387 37.12 5.12 -0.47
CA ARG A 387 35.87 4.59 0.04
C ARG A 387 34.87 4.43 -1.10
N PHE A 388 34.00 3.42 -1.03
CA PHE A 388 32.78 3.41 -1.82
C PHE A 388 31.57 3.06 -0.95
N SER A 389 30.41 3.58 -1.32
CA SER A 389 29.13 3.19 -0.76
C SER A 389 28.16 2.80 -1.87
N VAL A 390 27.23 1.90 -1.54
CA VAL A 390 26.06 1.57 -2.34
C VAL A 390 24.88 1.39 -1.39
N SER A 391 23.73 1.99 -1.71
CA SER A 391 22.48 1.81 -0.98
C SER A 391 21.36 1.44 -1.93
N MET A 392 20.39 0.67 -1.43
CA MET A 392 19.28 0.13 -2.19
C MET A 392 17.98 0.28 -1.38
N ILE A 393 16.92 0.76 -2.03
CA ILE A 393 15.60 0.97 -1.44
C ILE A 393 14.53 0.43 -2.40
N HIS A 394 13.51 -0.25 -1.88
CA HIS A 394 12.41 -0.83 -2.65
C HIS A 394 11.09 -0.09 -2.32
N PRO A 395 10.38 0.49 -3.32
CA PRO A 395 9.13 1.20 -3.07
C PRO A 395 8.07 0.37 -2.37
N ASP A 396 7.91 -0.90 -2.74
CA ASP A 396 6.83 -1.75 -2.23
C ASP A 396 6.98 -2.03 -0.71
N GLU A 397 8.19 -2.38 -0.25
CA GLU A 397 8.52 -2.56 1.17
C GLU A 397 8.35 -1.26 1.97
N VAL A 398 8.75 -0.12 1.40
CA VAL A 398 8.57 1.22 2.00
C VAL A 398 7.09 1.60 2.05
N TRP A 399 6.30 1.22 1.04
CA TRP A 399 4.87 1.47 0.98
C TRP A 399 4.14 0.71 2.07
N ASP A 400 4.38 -0.59 2.20
CA ASP A 400 3.71 -1.37 3.25
C ASP A 400 4.13 -0.89 4.66
N ASP A 401 5.44 -0.74 4.94
CA ASP A 401 5.93 -0.19 6.23
C ASP A 401 5.25 1.14 6.59
N PHE A 402 5.21 2.08 5.65
CA PHE A 402 4.56 3.37 5.86
C PHE A 402 3.05 3.24 6.02
N TRP A 403 2.38 2.39 5.25
CA TRP A 403 0.94 2.16 5.37
C TRP A 403 0.59 1.62 6.75
N GLN A 404 1.28 0.58 7.23
CA GLN A 404 1.02 0.01 8.57
C GLN A 404 1.22 1.05 9.69
N VAL A 405 2.31 1.84 9.61
CA VAL A 405 2.60 2.89 10.61
C VAL A 405 1.58 4.04 10.57
N TRP A 406 1.28 4.57 9.37
CA TRP A 406 0.35 5.68 9.19
C TRP A 406 -1.08 5.28 9.56
N SER A 407 -1.52 4.10 9.13
CA SER A 407 -2.87 3.59 9.38
C SER A 407 -3.10 3.33 10.87
N ALA A 408 -2.15 2.70 11.58
CA ALA A 408 -2.27 2.54 13.04
C ALA A 408 -2.42 3.89 13.78
N SER A 409 -1.68 4.91 13.34
CA SER A 409 -1.77 6.26 13.92
C SER A 409 -3.10 6.96 13.61
N GLN A 410 -3.55 6.95 12.35
CA GLN A 410 -4.83 7.56 11.98
C GLN A 410 -6.03 6.80 12.56
N TYR A 411 -5.97 5.47 12.65
CA TYR A 411 -7.01 4.65 13.28
C TYR A 411 -7.26 5.12 14.71
N THR A 412 -6.23 5.12 15.55
CA THR A 412 -6.33 5.56 16.96
C THR A 412 -6.90 6.98 17.08
N ARG A 413 -6.48 7.89 16.20
CA ARG A 413 -6.94 9.28 16.17
C ARG A 413 -8.41 9.42 15.75
N ILE A 414 -8.80 8.80 14.63
CA ILE A 414 -10.16 8.90 14.08
C ILE A 414 -11.14 8.18 15.00
N ARG A 415 -10.78 6.99 15.51
CA ARG A 415 -11.57 6.22 16.47
C ARG A 415 -11.86 7.02 17.74
N ALA A 416 -10.85 7.67 18.31
CA ALA A 416 -11.04 8.52 19.50
C ALA A 416 -11.99 9.71 19.27
N ILE A 417 -11.98 10.31 18.07
CA ILE A 417 -12.92 11.38 17.69
C ILE A 417 -14.33 10.81 17.50
N TYR A 418 -14.46 9.69 16.79
CA TYR A 418 -15.74 9.02 16.54
C TYR A 418 -16.43 8.58 17.85
N ASP A 419 -15.71 7.88 18.72
CA ASP A 419 -16.22 7.45 20.03
C ASP A 419 -16.56 8.66 20.91
N GLY A 420 -15.77 9.74 20.85
CA GLY A 420 -16.02 10.99 21.57
C GLY A 420 -17.30 11.71 21.13
N ILE A 421 -17.61 11.73 19.83
CA ILE A 421 -18.84 12.36 19.30
C ILE A 421 -20.06 11.48 19.54
N THR A 422 -19.96 10.18 19.26
CA THR A 422 -21.10 9.25 19.40
C THR A 422 -21.49 8.99 20.85
N SER A 423 -20.59 9.22 21.82
CA SER A 423 -20.89 9.19 23.26
C SER A 423 -21.22 10.56 23.87
N ALA A 424 -21.18 11.65 23.10
CA ALA A 424 -21.46 12.99 23.61
C ALA A 424 -22.93 13.17 23.97
N THR A 425 -23.20 13.64 25.19
CA THR A 425 -24.54 14.03 25.62
C THR A 425 -24.93 15.38 24.97
N SER A 426 -26.13 15.46 24.40
CA SER A 426 -26.66 16.66 23.76
C SER A 426 -27.11 17.77 24.73
N GLU A 427 -26.88 17.60 26.04
CA GLU A 427 -27.12 18.63 27.06
C GLU A 427 -25.99 19.67 27.07
N ALA A 428 -26.18 20.76 26.32
CA ALA A 428 -25.36 21.95 26.47
C ALA A 428 -25.59 22.59 27.86
N PRO A 429 -24.56 23.17 28.49
CA PRO A 429 -24.75 23.98 29.70
C PRO A 429 -25.74 25.14 29.43
N GLU A 430 -26.57 25.47 30.42
CA GLU A 430 -27.37 26.70 30.37
C GLU A 430 -26.44 27.93 30.23
N LEU A 431 -26.80 28.85 29.33
CA LEU A 431 -26.01 30.04 28.94
C LEU A 431 -26.36 31.29 29.78
#